data_AF-A0A3D5HY43-F1
#
_entry.id   AF-A0A3D5HY43-F1
#
_cell.length_a   1.000
_cell.length_b   1.000
_cell.length_c   1.000
_cell.angle_alpha   90.00
_cell.angle_beta   90.00
_cell.angle_gamma   90.00
#
_symmetry.space_group_name_H-M   'P 1'
#
loop_
_entity.id
_entity.type
_entity.pdbx_description
1 polymer ?
#
loop_
_entity_poly.entity_id
_entity_poly.type
_entity_poly.pdbx_seq_one_letter_code
_entity_poly.pdbx_strand_id
1 'polypeptide(L)' 'VELGYEPRLVVVEFNGAIVPRAQWPDQPVAAGDRLEVVTIVGGG' A
#
# COMPACT_ATOMS: atom_id res chain seq x y z
N VAL A 1 -15.94 -1.68 5.80
CA VAL A 1 -15.05 -1.44 6.95
C VAL A 1 -14.00 -0.46 6.50
N GLU A 2 -13.89 0.67 7.18
CA GLU A 2 -12.86 1.68 6.94
C GLU A 2 -11.87 1.62 8.11
N LEU A 3 -10.57 1.52 7.82
CA LEU A 3 -9.54 1.19 8.81
C LEU A 3 -9.03 2.40 9.62
N GLY A 4 -9.60 3.60 9.41
CA GLY A 4 -9.27 4.81 10.17
C GLY A 4 -7.92 5.46 9.83
N TYR A 5 -7.26 5.06 8.73
CA TYR A 5 -6.02 5.67 8.25
C TYR A 5 -6.31 6.94 7.44
N GLU A 6 -5.42 7.94 7.53
CA GLU A 6 -5.40 9.07 6.60
C GLU A 6 -4.98 8.56 5.22
N PRO A 7 -5.88 8.46 4.21
CA PRO A 7 -5.59 7.73 2.98
C PRO A 7 -4.42 8.33 2.22
N ARG A 8 -4.15 9.63 2.38
CA ARG A 8 -3.04 10.33 1.73
C ARG A 8 -1.67 9.88 2.22
N LEU A 9 -1.59 9.27 3.40
CA LEU A 9 -0.35 8.79 4.01
C LEU A 9 -0.14 7.29 3.82
N VAL A 10 -1.10 6.58 3.23
CA VAL A 10 -1.03 5.13 3.02
C VAL A 10 -0.22 4.81 1.77
N VAL A 11 0.77 3.94 1.92
CA VAL A 11 1.57 3.36 0.85
C VAL A 11 1.41 1.85 0.87
N VAL A 12 1.38 1.23 -0.31
CA VAL A 12 1.37 -0.23 -0.48
C VAL A 12 2.68 -0.66 -1.12
N GLU A 13 3.37 -1.55 -0.43
CA GLU A 13 4.47 -2.33 -0.98
C GLU A 13 3.94 -3.70 -1.44
N PHE A 14 4.23 -4.05 -2.69
CA PHE A 14 3.87 -5.31 -3.33
C PHE A 14 5.17 -6.06 -3.66
N ASN A 15 5.41 -7.20 -3.02
CA ASN A 15 6.59 -8.04 -3.24
C ASN A 15 7.93 -7.27 -3.17
N GLY A 16 8.11 -6.36 -2.20
CA GLY A 16 9.34 -5.58 -2.06
C GLY A 16 9.34 -4.24 -2.81
N ALA A 17 8.31 -3.95 -3.61
CA ALA A 17 8.25 -2.74 -4.44
C ALA A 17 7.07 -1.84 -4.07
N ILE A 18 7.31 -0.54 -3.89
CA ILE A 18 6.23 0.43 -3.71
C ILE A 18 5.47 0.59 -5.02
N VAL A 19 4.16 0.35 -4.98
CA VAL A 19 3.28 0.50 -6.16
C VAL A 19 2.53 1.83 -6.08
N PRO A 20 2.67 2.72 -7.08
CA PRO A 20 1.86 3.94 -7.20
C PRO A 20 0.37 3.67 -7.09
N ARG A 21 -0.34 4.50 -6.33
CA ARG A 21 -1.79 4.32 -6.07
C ARG A 21 -2.65 4.25 -7.32
N ALA A 22 -2.26 4.97 -8.38
CA ALA A 22 -2.96 4.95 -9.66
C ALA A 22 -2.90 3.58 -10.37
N GLN A 23 -1.91 2.74 -10.03
CA GLN A 23 -1.72 1.42 -10.63
C GLN A 23 -2.34 0.29 -9.81
N TRP A 24 -2.86 0.56 -8.60
CA TRP A 24 -3.49 -0.46 -7.77
C TRP A 24 -4.65 -1.21 -8.45
N PRO A 25 -5.55 -0.55 -9.22
CA PRO A 25 -6.63 -1.25 -9.91
C PRO A 25 -6.12 -2.28 -10.92
N ASP A 26 -4.92 -2.09 -11.46
CA ASP A 26 -4.31 -2.93 -12.49
C ASP A 26 -3.33 -3.97 -11.91
N GLN A 27 -3.17 -4.01 -10.58
CA GLN A 27 -2.24 -4.90 -9.89
C GLN A 27 -3.02 -5.96 -9.09
N PRO A 28 -3.48 -7.06 -9.73
CA PRO A 28 -4.14 -8.14 -9.03
C PRO A 28 -3.17 -8.84 -8.08
N VAL A 29 -3.70 -9.32 -6.96
CA VAL A 29 -2.96 -10.07 -5.94
C VAL A 29 -3.22 -11.56 -6.16
N ALA A 30 -2.15 -12.36 -6.19
CA ALA A 30 -2.20 -13.81 -6.30
C ALA A 30 -1.73 -14.50 -5.01
N ALA A 31 -2.01 -15.79 -4.91
CA ALA A 31 -1.52 -16.59 -3.80
C ALA A 31 0.02 -16.61 -3.80
N GLY A 32 0.62 -16.27 -2.65
CA GLY A 32 2.07 -16.18 -2.49
C GLY A 32 2.63 -14.76 -2.57
N ASP A 33 1.86 -13.79 -3.04
CA ASP A 33 2.27 -12.38 -2.99
C ASP A 33 2.29 -11.84 -1.55
N ARG A 34 3.24 -10.94 -1.29
CA ARG A 34 3.38 -10.22 -0.04
C ARG A 34 2.95 -8.77 -0.25
N LEU A 35 1.99 -8.34 0.57
CA LEU A 35 1.56 -6.95 0.65
C LEU A 35 1.95 -6.38 2.00
N GLU A 36 2.55 -5.19 2.00
CA GLU A 36 2.77 -4.40 3.20
C GLU A 36 2.06 -3.07 3.07
N VAL A 37 1.15 -2.78 4.02
CA VAL A 37 0.41 -1.52 4.07
C VAL A 37 1.06 -0.68 5.16
N VAL A 38 1.74 0.38 4.75
CA VAL A 38 2.49 1.26 5.64
C VAL A 38 1.91 2.67 5.62
N THR A 39 2.07 3.39 6.72
CA THR A 39 1.74 4.82 6.80
C THR A 39 3.04 5.61 6.85
N ILE A 40 3.13 6.66 6.02
CA ILE A 40 4.21 7.63 6.13
C ILE A 40 4.02 8.41 7.42
N VAL A 41 4.95 8.24 8.35
CA VAL A 41 5.08 9.10 9.53
C VAL A 41 6.10 10.19 9.22
N GLY A 42 5.72 11.46 9.42
CA GLY A 42 6.65 12.58 9.31
C GLY A 42 7.57 12.57 10.52
N GLY A 43 8.82 12.14 10.35
CA GLY A 43 9.86 12.21 11.36
C GLY A 43 11.03 13.02 10.84
N GLY A 44 11.41 14.06 11.58
CA GLY A 44 12.79 14.56 11.59
C GLY A 44 13.61 13.72 12.54
#